data_AF-A0A519CRP5-F1
#
_entry.id   AF-A0A519CRP5-F1
#
_cell.length_a   1.000
_cell.length_b   1.000
_cell.length_c   1.000
_cell.angle_alpha   90.00
_cell.angle_beta   90.00
_cell.angle_gamma   90.00
#
_symmetry.space_group_name_H-M   'P 1'
#
loop_
_entity.id
_entity.type
_entity.pdbx_description
1 polymer ?
#
loop_
_entity_poly.entity_id
_entity_poly.type
_entity_poly.pdbx_seq_one_letter_code
_entity_poly.pdbx_strand_id
1 'polypeptide(L)'
;FAGTMPAKPLKAIVPQDGWNLYSDELRGLGAEFEMGGLLTQGEQCPIDAHISIPPSPQDGEWVWDMSVRNAGQIPLIVNETNLTLLMEDGVNVSLCQNQLNPNPQTTFAVEQGPELILVRSNISYRLWTNIWAAAINGTLIASNNMSTFSFYNPSNISVPVMVTHEGSGSQWQIISSSASLEQGLTEYNFAPSNSTFSTMWISHQDGSVVIHLGSYI
;
A
#
# COMPACT_ATOMS: atom_id res chain seq x y z
N PHE A 1 5.97 13.79 -25.60
CA PHE A 1 6.35 13.29 -24.27
C PHE A 1 5.08 12.85 -23.56
N ALA A 2 4.85 11.54 -23.42
CA ALA A 2 3.87 11.06 -22.46
C ALA A 2 4.57 11.12 -21.10
N GLY A 3 4.32 12.19 -20.34
CA GLY A 3 4.91 12.33 -19.01
C GLY A 3 4.41 11.18 -18.14
N THR A 4 5.28 10.26 -17.77
CA THR A 4 4.98 9.27 -16.73
C THR A 4 5.14 9.96 -15.39
N MET A 5 4.20 9.75 -14.46
CA MET A 5 4.31 10.28 -13.11
C MET A 5 5.58 9.71 -12.45
N PRO A 6 6.39 10.54 -11.76
CA PRO A 6 7.59 10.05 -11.09
C PRO A 6 7.22 9.01 -10.04
N ALA A 7 7.83 7.83 -10.11
CA ALA A 7 7.58 6.77 -9.15
C ALA A 7 8.22 7.13 -7.80
N LYS A 8 7.42 7.18 -6.73
CA LYS A 8 7.97 7.19 -5.37
C LYS A 8 8.33 5.76 -4.96
N PRO A 9 9.41 5.56 -4.17
CA PRO A 9 9.70 4.25 -3.60
C PRO A 9 8.49 3.75 -2.82
N LEU A 10 8.04 2.54 -3.15
CA LEU A 10 6.93 1.91 -2.45
C LEU A 10 7.37 1.53 -1.04
N LYS A 11 6.46 1.71 -0.09
CA LYS A 11 6.63 1.29 1.30
C LYS A 11 5.44 0.44 1.74
N ALA A 12 5.75 -0.64 2.46
CA ALA A 12 4.80 -1.37 3.26
C ALA A 12 4.79 -0.79 4.67
N ILE A 13 3.64 -0.32 5.14
CA ILE A 13 3.47 0.14 6.53
C ILE A 13 2.98 -1.04 7.35
N VAL A 14 3.82 -1.57 8.23
CA VAL A 14 3.61 -2.86 8.89
C VAL A 14 3.56 -2.65 10.40
N PRO A 15 2.51 -3.13 11.11
CA PRO A 15 2.48 -3.16 12.57
C PRO A 15 3.62 -3.98 13.15
N GLN A 16 3.92 -3.74 14.42
CA GLN A 16 4.86 -4.58 15.17
C GLN A 16 4.48 -6.06 15.14
N ASP A 17 3.18 -6.34 15.22
CA ASP A 17 2.63 -7.71 15.21
C ASP A 17 2.36 -8.23 13.78
N GLY A 18 2.81 -7.50 12.74
CA GLY A 18 2.67 -7.89 11.35
C GLY A 18 1.34 -7.52 10.70
N TRP A 19 1.22 -7.87 9.42
CA TRP A 19 -0.06 -7.79 8.71
C TRP A 19 -0.91 -9.02 8.98
N ASN A 20 -2.16 -8.78 9.35
CA ASN A 20 -3.15 -9.84 9.49
C ASN A 20 -3.92 -10.00 8.18
N LEU A 21 -3.62 -11.08 7.48
CA LEU A 21 -4.12 -11.36 6.15
C LEU A 21 -5.26 -12.39 6.23
N TYR A 22 -6.36 -12.09 5.56
CA TYR A 22 -7.56 -12.94 5.51
C TYR A 22 -7.86 -13.36 4.07
N SER A 23 -8.80 -14.30 3.90
CA SER A 23 -9.23 -14.78 2.58
C SER A 23 -10.14 -13.78 1.83
N ASP A 24 -10.58 -12.69 2.46
CA ASP A 24 -11.43 -11.68 1.82
C ASP A 24 -10.62 -10.61 1.06
N GLU A 25 -11.27 -10.01 0.05
CA GLU A 25 -10.64 -9.03 -0.84
C GLU A 25 -10.17 -7.77 -0.10
N LEU A 26 -10.86 -7.34 0.95
CA LEU A 26 -10.52 -6.11 1.67
C LEU A 26 -9.27 -6.30 2.53
N ARG A 27 -9.14 -7.45 3.21
CA ARG A 27 -8.08 -7.68 4.21
C ARG A 27 -6.99 -8.65 3.75
N GLY A 28 -7.06 -9.16 2.53
CA GLY A 28 -6.01 -9.95 1.89
C GLY A 28 -4.74 -9.14 1.60
N LEU A 29 -3.83 -9.69 0.79
CA LEU A 29 -2.54 -9.05 0.47
C LEU A 29 -2.68 -7.75 -0.34
N GLY A 30 -3.77 -7.57 -1.06
CA GLY A 30 -4.00 -6.42 -1.93
C GLY A 30 -3.53 -6.66 -3.37
N ALA A 31 -3.88 -5.71 -4.24
CA ALA A 31 -3.76 -5.81 -5.69
C ALA A 31 -2.33 -6.03 -6.18
N GLU A 32 -1.33 -5.50 -5.44
CA GLU A 32 0.07 -5.64 -5.82
C GLU A 32 0.55 -7.10 -5.82
N PHE A 33 -0.17 -7.99 -5.11
CA PHE A 33 0.18 -9.39 -4.89
C PHE A 33 -0.81 -10.37 -5.54
N GLU A 34 -1.80 -9.89 -6.30
CA GLU A 34 -2.87 -10.72 -6.89
C GLU A 34 -2.36 -11.86 -7.80
N MET A 35 -1.25 -11.63 -8.50
CA MET A 35 -0.65 -12.66 -9.36
C MET A 35 0.09 -13.75 -8.55
N GLY A 36 0.13 -13.63 -7.22
CA GLY A 36 0.94 -14.47 -6.36
C GLY A 36 2.43 -14.25 -6.61
N GLY A 37 3.20 -15.33 -6.48
CA GLY A 37 4.65 -15.33 -6.66
C GLY A 37 5.39 -15.64 -5.37
N LEU A 38 6.58 -15.07 -5.23
CA LEU A 38 7.49 -15.26 -4.11
C LEU A 38 7.73 -13.90 -3.44
N LEU A 39 7.63 -13.82 -2.11
CA LEU A 39 8.19 -12.71 -1.35
C LEU A 39 9.54 -13.11 -0.79
N THR A 40 10.48 -12.18 -0.86
CA THR A 40 11.82 -12.37 -0.30
C THR A 40 12.34 -11.08 0.31
N GLN A 41 13.00 -11.18 1.45
CA GLN A 41 13.74 -10.07 2.06
C GLN A 41 15.04 -9.87 1.29
N GLY A 42 15.23 -8.65 0.78
CA GLY A 42 16.33 -8.26 -0.09
C GLY A 42 15.85 -7.53 -1.33
N GLU A 43 16.79 -7.19 -2.22
CA GLU A 43 16.53 -6.47 -3.47
C GLU A 43 16.54 -7.37 -4.70
N GLN A 44 16.82 -8.66 -4.52
CA GLN A 44 17.00 -9.63 -5.61
C GLN A 44 16.14 -10.85 -5.35
N CYS A 45 15.62 -11.42 -6.44
CA CYS A 45 14.90 -12.68 -6.39
C CYS A 45 15.89 -13.85 -6.29
N PRO A 46 15.73 -14.76 -5.31
CA PRO A 46 16.54 -15.96 -5.24
C PRO A 46 16.22 -16.88 -6.42
N ILE A 47 17.27 -17.47 -6.99
CA ILE A 47 17.16 -18.50 -8.03
C ILE A 47 17.15 -19.86 -7.34
N ASP A 48 16.02 -20.19 -6.70
CA ASP A 48 15.84 -21.45 -5.98
C ASP A 48 14.42 -21.99 -6.15
N ALA A 49 14.32 -23.16 -6.80
CA ALA A 49 13.06 -23.85 -7.06
C ALA A 49 12.51 -24.59 -5.82
N HIS A 50 13.29 -24.73 -4.75
CA HIS A 50 12.87 -25.40 -3.52
C HIS A 50 12.11 -24.48 -2.56
N ILE A 51 12.06 -23.18 -2.83
CA ILE A 51 11.32 -22.24 -1.99
C ILE A 51 9.83 -22.54 -2.11
N SER A 52 9.28 -23.01 -1.00
CA SER A 52 7.88 -23.42 -0.88
C SER A 52 7.03 -22.35 -0.20
N ILE A 53 5.73 -22.64 -0.07
CA ILE A 53 4.80 -21.86 0.75
C ILE A 53 5.20 -22.01 2.23
N PRO A 54 5.15 -20.94 3.05
CA PRO A 54 5.26 -21.05 4.50
C PRO A 54 4.22 -22.04 5.04
N PRO A 55 4.63 -23.06 5.81
CA PRO A 55 3.72 -24.11 6.25
C PRO A 55 2.62 -23.53 7.14
N SER A 56 1.36 -23.85 6.84
CA SER A 56 0.24 -23.60 7.74
C SER A 56 0.25 -24.63 8.87
N PRO A 57 0.08 -24.22 10.14
CA PRO A 57 0.01 -25.15 11.26
C PRO A 57 -1.27 -26.00 11.20
N GLN A 58 -1.23 -27.18 11.84
CA GLN A 58 -2.45 -27.98 12.08
C GLN A 58 -3.31 -27.39 13.20
N ASP A 59 -2.66 -26.85 14.23
CA ASP A 59 -3.25 -26.13 15.35
C ASP A 59 -2.42 -24.88 15.66
N GLY A 60 -3.07 -23.75 15.92
CA GLY A 60 -2.42 -22.48 16.30
C GLY A 60 -2.36 -21.43 15.18
N GLU A 61 -1.62 -20.35 15.44
CA GLU A 61 -1.52 -19.19 14.54
C GLU A 61 -0.58 -19.46 13.36
N TRP A 62 -1.04 -19.17 12.14
CA TRP A 62 -0.19 -19.22 10.97
C TRP A 62 0.64 -17.93 10.88
N VAL A 63 1.90 -18.02 11.26
CA VAL A 63 2.83 -16.89 11.25
C VAL A 63 3.92 -17.13 10.22
N TRP A 64 4.10 -16.18 9.31
CA TRP A 64 5.28 -16.09 8.47
C TRP A 64 6.15 -14.94 8.94
N ASP A 65 7.21 -15.29 9.68
CA ASP A 65 8.25 -14.34 10.07
C ASP A 65 9.36 -14.29 9.03
N MET A 66 9.52 -13.15 8.35
CA MET A 66 10.55 -12.97 7.33
C MET A 66 11.98 -12.89 7.91
N SER A 67 12.14 -12.59 9.21
CA SER A 67 13.44 -12.65 9.88
C SER A 67 13.93 -14.09 10.10
N VAL A 68 13.00 -15.04 10.24
CA VAL A 68 13.27 -16.48 10.39
C VAL A 68 13.28 -17.19 9.03
N ARG A 69 12.31 -16.85 8.17
CA ARG A 69 12.16 -17.38 6.81
C ARG A 69 12.08 -16.23 5.81
N ASN A 70 13.25 -15.80 5.37
CA ASN A 70 13.45 -14.66 4.47
C ASN A 70 12.91 -14.83 3.05
N ALA A 71 12.41 -16.01 2.66
CA ALA A 71 11.79 -16.25 1.37
C ALA A 71 10.67 -17.30 1.44
N GLY A 72 9.57 -17.06 0.73
CA GLY A 72 8.42 -17.96 0.69
C GLY A 72 7.50 -17.67 -0.49
N GLN A 73 6.93 -18.73 -1.07
CA GLN A 73 5.85 -18.57 -2.04
C GLN A 73 4.64 -17.97 -1.31
N ILE A 74 4.01 -16.98 -1.93
CA ILE A 74 2.82 -16.33 -1.38
C ILE A 74 1.72 -17.40 -1.22
N PRO A 75 1.26 -17.66 0.02
CA PRO A 75 0.20 -18.63 0.25
C PRO A 75 -1.14 -18.12 -0.28
N LEU A 76 -1.98 -19.06 -0.71
CA LEU A 76 -3.41 -18.81 -0.83
C LEU A 76 -4.04 -18.96 0.57
N ILE A 77 -4.62 -17.88 1.08
CA ILE A 77 -5.33 -17.89 2.36
C ILE A 77 -6.75 -18.39 2.09
N VAL A 78 -7.10 -19.52 2.71
CA VAL A 78 -8.41 -20.15 2.57
C VAL A 78 -9.29 -19.83 3.78
N ASN A 79 -10.61 -19.94 3.59
CA ASN A 79 -11.60 -19.61 4.62
C ASN A 79 -11.27 -20.25 5.98
N GLU A 80 -11.49 -19.49 7.06
CA GLU A 80 -11.24 -19.87 8.46
C GLU A 80 -9.77 -19.92 8.89
N THR A 81 -8.84 -19.55 8.01
CA THR A 81 -7.43 -19.31 8.36
C THR A 81 -7.05 -17.85 8.15
N ASN A 82 -6.13 -17.35 8.95
CA ASN A 82 -5.48 -16.05 8.79
C ASN A 82 -3.97 -16.23 8.83
N LEU A 83 -3.26 -15.47 8.02
CA LEU A 83 -1.80 -15.42 8.02
C LEU A 83 -1.34 -14.12 8.65
N THR A 84 -0.49 -14.22 9.66
CA THR A 84 0.26 -13.08 10.17
C THR A 84 1.61 -13.02 9.46
N LEU A 85 1.81 -11.99 8.64
CA LEU A 85 3.07 -11.74 7.93
C LEU A 85 3.89 -10.71 8.72
N LEU A 86 4.99 -11.15 9.32
CA LEU A 86 5.93 -10.29 10.03
C LEU A 86 7.07 -9.89 9.09
N MET A 87 7.32 -8.59 9.04
CA MET A 87 8.40 -7.98 8.27
C MET A 87 9.14 -7.00 9.18
N GLU A 88 10.46 -7.10 9.21
CA GLU A 88 11.30 -6.27 10.07
C GLU A 88 11.37 -4.83 9.53
N ASP A 89 11.33 -3.84 10.44
CA ASP A 89 11.46 -2.43 10.07
C ASP A 89 12.79 -2.15 9.36
N GLY A 90 12.75 -1.30 8.34
CA GLY A 90 13.94 -0.85 7.61
C GLY A 90 14.51 -1.85 6.59
N VAL A 91 13.89 -3.03 6.42
CA VAL A 91 14.31 -4.00 5.40
C VAL A 91 13.63 -3.74 4.06
N ASN A 92 14.31 -4.08 2.97
CA ASN A 92 13.69 -4.14 1.64
C ASN A 92 13.10 -5.54 1.41
N VAL A 93 11.94 -5.59 0.78
CA VAL A 93 11.27 -6.82 0.36
C VAL A 93 10.97 -6.74 -1.13
N SER A 94 11.21 -7.85 -1.82
CA SER A 94 11.00 -8.01 -3.25
C SER A 94 9.88 -9.00 -3.53
N LEU A 95 9.00 -8.62 -4.46
CA LEU A 95 8.00 -9.51 -5.07
C LEU A 95 8.56 -10.09 -6.37
N CYS A 96 8.58 -11.41 -6.46
CA CYS A 96 9.21 -12.16 -7.54
C CYS A 96 8.18 -13.04 -8.24
N GLN A 97 7.98 -12.84 -9.55
CA GLN A 97 7.01 -13.62 -10.35
C GLN A 97 7.60 -14.88 -10.95
N ASN A 98 8.92 -14.91 -11.18
CA ASN A 98 9.60 -16.03 -11.82
C ASN A 98 10.82 -16.43 -10.99
N GLN A 99 10.82 -17.67 -10.51
CA GLN A 99 11.91 -18.26 -9.71
C GLN A 99 13.24 -18.38 -10.46
N LEU A 100 13.25 -18.14 -11.77
CA LEU A 100 14.45 -18.13 -12.61
C LEU A 100 14.86 -16.73 -13.09
N ASN A 101 14.19 -15.68 -12.61
CA ASN A 101 14.53 -14.29 -12.91
C ASN A 101 15.02 -13.61 -11.63
N PRO A 102 16.29 -13.15 -11.56
CA PRO A 102 16.81 -12.47 -10.38
C PRO A 102 16.21 -11.06 -10.18
N ASN A 103 15.54 -10.52 -11.21
CA ASN A 103 14.95 -9.19 -11.14
C ASN A 103 13.54 -9.25 -10.54
N PRO A 104 13.28 -8.50 -9.45
CA PRO A 104 11.96 -8.43 -8.87
C PRO A 104 10.98 -7.70 -9.80
N GLN A 105 9.71 -8.07 -9.70
CA GLN A 105 8.62 -7.32 -10.31
C GLN A 105 8.48 -5.96 -9.62
N THR A 106 8.57 -5.95 -8.29
CA THR A 106 8.56 -4.74 -7.48
C THR A 106 9.38 -4.96 -6.21
N THR A 107 9.91 -3.86 -5.68
CA THR A 107 10.61 -3.81 -4.39
C THR A 107 9.98 -2.70 -3.57
N PHE A 108 9.80 -2.96 -2.28
CA PHE A 108 9.30 -1.99 -1.32
C PHE A 108 10.11 -2.04 -0.03
N ALA A 109 10.22 -0.88 0.62
CA ALA A 109 10.81 -0.78 1.94
C ALA A 109 9.74 -1.07 3.00
N VAL A 110 10.12 -1.72 4.09
CA VAL A 110 9.26 -1.93 5.24
C VAL A 110 9.47 -0.77 6.22
N GLU A 111 8.37 -0.17 6.65
CA GLU A 111 8.36 0.86 7.68
C GLU A 111 7.34 0.47 8.75
N GLN A 112 7.75 0.55 10.01
CA GLN A 112 6.85 0.28 11.11
C GLN A 112 5.76 1.35 11.21
N GLY A 113 4.51 0.92 11.37
CA GLY A 113 3.38 1.84 11.52
C GLY A 113 2.03 1.12 11.66
N PRO A 114 0.91 1.86 11.66
CA PRO A 114 -0.40 1.24 11.76
C PRO A 114 -0.76 0.48 10.49
N GLU A 115 -1.44 -0.65 10.63
CA GLU A 115 -2.01 -1.37 9.49
C GLU A 115 -3.12 -0.51 8.88
N LEU A 116 -2.97 -0.18 7.60
CA LEU A 116 -3.97 0.53 6.84
C LEU A 116 -4.05 -0.05 5.45
N ILE A 117 -5.27 -0.18 4.95
CA ILE A 117 -5.55 -0.69 3.60
C ILE A 117 -6.23 0.42 2.83
N LEU A 118 -5.62 0.85 1.74
CA LEU A 118 -6.24 1.81 0.84
C LEU A 118 -7.24 1.06 -0.04
N VAL A 119 -8.46 1.57 -0.14
CA VAL A 119 -9.52 1.03 -1.00
C VAL A 119 -9.86 2.06 -2.06
N ARG A 120 -9.82 1.64 -3.32
CA ARG A 120 -10.14 2.51 -4.44
C ARG A 120 -10.75 1.72 -5.58
N SER A 121 -11.87 2.21 -6.11
CA SER A 121 -12.61 1.51 -7.17
C SER A 121 -12.89 0.04 -6.78
N ASN A 122 -13.16 -0.20 -5.49
CA ASN A 122 -13.34 -1.51 -4.86
C ASN A 122 -12.12 -2.45 -4.89
N ILE A 123 -10.93 -1.91 -5.15
CA ILE A 123 -9.67 -2.65 -5.10
C ILE A 123 -8.90 -2.23 -3.85
N SER A 124 -8.34 -3.21 -3.12
CA SER A 124 -7.54 -3.00 -1.91
C SER A 124 -6.05 -2.95 -2.23
N TYR A 125 -5.32 -2.07 -1.55
CA TYR A 125 -3.90 -1.84 -1.73
C TYR A 125 -3.23 -1.75 -0.35
N ARG A 126 -2.18 -2.55 -0.14
CA ARG A 126 -1.36 -2.48 1.08
C ARG A 126 -0.08 -1.66 0.87
N LEU A 127 0.35 -1.45 -0.38
CA LEU A 127 1.49 -0.60 -0.73
C LEU A 127 1.01 0.78 -1.17
N TRP A 128 0.47 1.55 -0.22
CA TRP A 128 -0.27 2.77 -0.55
C TRP A 128 0.54 4.09 -0.57
N THR A 129 1.86 4.02 -0.45
CA THR A 129 2.74 5.19 -0.33
C THR A 129 3.24 5.70 -1.69
N ASN A 130 2.32 6.11 -2.59
CA ASN A 130 2.69 6.58 -3.93
C ASN A 130 1.81 7.76 -4.42
N ILE A 131 2.08 8.23 -5.64
CA ILE A 131 1.25 9.21 -6.34
C ILE A 131 -0.06 8.58 -6.77
N TRP A 132 -1.15 9.27 -6.44
CA TRP A 132 -2.51 8.74 -6.54
C TRP A 132 -3.39 9.46 -7.53
N ALA A 133 -3.16 10.74 -7.77
CA ALA A 133 -3.89 11.47 -8.79
C ALA A 133 -3.00 12.53 -9.43
N ALA A 134 -3.30 12.84 -10.68
CA ALA A 134 -2.80 14.02 -11.34
C ALA A 134 -3.88 14.65 -12.22
N ALA A 135 -3.83 15.96 -12.38
CA ALA A 135 -4.77 16.73 -13.18
C ALA A 135 -4.04 17.84 -13.96
N ILE A 136 -4.63 18.23 -15.09
CA ILE A 136 -4.20 19.36 -15.91
C ILE A 136 -5.41 20.25 -16.11
N ASN A 137 -5.28 21.55 -15.82
CA ASN A 137 -6.37 22.53 -15.98
C ASN A 137 -7.69 22.07 -15.33
N GLY A 138 -7.63 21.59 -14.09
CA GLY A 138 -8.81 21.10 -13.34
C GLY A 138 -9.38 19.76 -13.79
N THR A 139 -8.77 19.09 -14.78
CA THR A 139 -9.25 17.80 -15.28
C THR A 139 -8.30 16.68 -14.89
N LEU A 140 -8.80 15.66 -14.17
CA LEU A 140 -8.03 14.47 -13.81
C LEU A 140 -7.54 13.74 -15.07
N ILE A 141 -6.26 13.34 -15.07
CA ILE A 141 -5.62 12.68 -16.21
C ILE A 141 -6.17 11.26 -16.42
N ALA A 142 -6.49 10.53 -15.34
CA ALA A 142 -7.09 9.21 -15.44
C ALA A 142 -8.61 9.26 -15.19
N SER A 143 -9.34 8.46 -15.97
CA SER A 143 -10.80 8.39 -15.98
C SER A 143 -11.43 7.69 -14.77
N ASN A 144 -10.64 7.04 -13.93
CA ASN A 144 -11.10 6.20 -12.81
C ASN A 144 -11.23 6.95 -11.48
N ASN A 145 -11.71 8.20 -11.51
CA ASN A 145 -11.97 9.04 -10.33
C ASN A 145 -10.86 8.97 -9.27
N MET A 146 -9.62 9.27 -9.69
CA MET A 146 -8.40 9.17 -8.87
C MET A 146 -8.42 9.96 -7.55
N SER A 147 -9.34 10.90 -7.41
CA SER A 147 -9.43 11.77 -6.25
C SER A 147 -10.43 11.30 -5.19
N THR A 148 -11.10 10.15 -5.39
CA THR A 148 -11.94 9.48 -4.39
C THR A 148 -11.33 8.13 -3.99
N PHE A 149 -11.13 7.93 -2.70
CA PHE A 149 -10.58 6.71 -2.12
C PHE A 149 -11.00 6.59 -0.65
N SER A 150 -10.80 5.41 -0.06
CA SER A 150 -11.04 5.18 1.36
C SER A 150 -9.85 4.51 2.01
N PHE A 151 -9.67 4.72 3.31
CA PHE A 151 -8.78 3.90 4.12
C PHE A 151 -9.62 2.98 5.00
N TYR A 152 -9.26 1.70 5.03
CA TYR A 152 -9.74 0.74 6.02
C TYR A 152 -8.70 0.60 7.14
N ASN A 153 -9.11 0.91 8.36
CA ASN A 153 -8.35 0.66 9.57
C ASN A 153 -8.90 -0.61 10.26
N PRO A 154 -8.17 -1.74 10.27
CA PRO A 154 -8.59 -2.94 10.99
C PRO A 154 -8.48 -2.81 12.51
N SER A 155 -7.65 -1.88 13.00
CA SER A 155 -7.33 -1.69 14.41
C SER A 155 -8.39 -0.85 15.13
N ASN A 156 -8.50 -1.06 16.44
CA ASN A 156 -9.29 -0.19 17.34
C ASN A 156 -8.55 1.10 17.71
N ILE A 157 -7.31 1.29 17.22
CA ILE A 157 -6.49 2.47 17.48
C ILE A 157 -6.68 3.46 16.33
N SER A 158 -7.09 4.68 16.67
CA SER A 158 -7.27 5.77 15.71
C SER A 158 -5.92 6.24 15.15
N VAL A 159 -5.85 6.45 13.83
CA VAL A 159 -4.66 6.96 13.14
C VAL A 159 -4.89 8.40 12.68
N PRO A 160 -4.03 9.36 13.04
CA PRO A 160 -4.19 10.75 12.63
C PRO A 160 -3.94 10.93 11.12
N VAL A 161 -4.70 11.85 10.52
CA VAL A 161 -4.59 12.23 9.11
C VAL A 161 -4.37 13.72 8.98
N MET A 162 -3.36 14.09 8.18
CA MET A 162 -3.06 15.47 7.84
C MET A 162 -3.24 15.68 6.33
N VAL A 163 -3.95 16.74 5.98
CA VAL A 163 -4.05 17.21 4.60
C VAL A 163 -3.13 18.42 4.45
N THR A 164 -2.18 18.34 3.52
CA THR A 164 -1.21 19.40 3.24
C THR A 164 -1.39 19.92 1.83
N HIS A 165 -1.19 21.21 1.66
CA HIS A 165 -1.24 21.88 0.36
C HIS A 165 0.15 22.38 0.01
N GLU A 166 0.56 22.20 -1.24
CA GLU A 166 1.85 22.68 -1.72
C GLU A 166 1.80 23.19 -3.16
N GLY A 167 2.87 23.89 -3.55
CA GLY A 167 3.04 24.48 -4.88
C GLY A 167 2.58 25.94 -4.99
N SER A 168 2.69 26.48 -6.21
CA SER A 168 2.44 27.90 -6.51
C SER A 168 1.02 28.18 -7.01
N GLY A 169 0.23 27.14 -7.27
CA GLY A 169 -1.11 27.22 -7.84
C GLY A 169 -2.25 27.34 -6.85
N SER A 170 -3.45 27.36 -7.40
CA SER A 170 -4.69 27.37 -6.62
C SER A 170 -4.84 26.07 -5.83
N GLN A 171 -5.37 26.14 -4.61
CA GLN A 171 -5.55 24.96 -3.78
C GLN A 171 -6.59 23.99 -4.35
N TRP A 172 -6.38 22.70 -4.10
CA TRP A 172 -7.39 21.65 -4.30
C TRP A 172 -8.60 21.93 -3.41
N GLN A 173 -9.78 21.52 -3.88
CA GLN A 173 -11.00 21.55 -3.07
C GLN A 173 -11.11 20.25 -2.27
N ILE A 174 -11.41 20.39 -0.96
CA ILE A 174 -11.71 19.27 -0.08
C ILE A 174 -13.23 19.05 -0.12
N ILE A 175 -13.67 17.93 -0.69
CA ILE A 175 -15.09 17.57 -0.78
C ILE A 175 -15.49 16.75 0.46
N SER A 176 -14.67 15.77 0.83
CA SER A 176 -14.82 14.95 2.03
C SER A 176 -13.45 14.57 2.58
N SER A 177 -13.27 14.70 3.90
CA SER A 177 -12.04 14.29 4.59
C SER A 177 -12.32 14.08 6.07
N SER A 178 -11.51 13.23 6.70
CA SER A 178 -11.42 13.12 8.17
C SER A 178 -9.99 13.42 8.64
N ALA A 179 -9.88 14.00 9.83
CA ALA A 179 -8.61 14.21 10.52
C ALA A 179 -8.11 12.97 11.26
N SER A 180 -8.91 11.90 11.31
CA SER A 180 -8.53 10.61 11.91
C SER A 180 -9.17 9.43 11.18
N LEU A 181 -8.51 8.29 11.24
CA LEU A 181 -8.99 6.99 10.76
C LEU A 181 -9.37 6.14 11.97
N GLU A 182 -10.66 6.17 12.30
CA GLU A 182 -11.23 5.22 13.26
C GLU A 182 -11.34 3.82 12.65
N GLN A 183 -11.64 2.81 13.47
CA GLN A 183 -11.85 1.46 12.99
C GLN A 183 -12.92 1.43 11.88
N GLY A 184 -12.60 0.75 10.77
CA GLY A 184 -13.48 0.64 9.61
C GLY A 184 -13.06 1.51 8.44
N LEU A 185 -14.01 1.79 7.54
CA LEU A 185 -13.77 2.55 6.31
C LEU A 185 -14.00 4.05 6.54
N THR A 186 -13.01 4.85 6.14
CA THR A 186 -13.12 6.32 6.09
C THR A 186 -12.89 6.79 4.66
N GLU A 187 -13.86 7.49 4.08
CA GLU A 187 -13.82 7.99 2.69
C GLU A 187 -13.20 9.39 2.61
N TYR A 188 -12.41 9.61 1.56
CA TYR A 188 -11.79 10.88 1.19
C TYR A 188 -12.15 11.23 -0.25
N ASN A 189 -12.43 12.51 -0.48
CA ASN A 189 -12.75 13.02 -1.80
C ASN A 189 -12.21 14.44 -1.98
N PHE A 190 -11.46 14.64 -3.07
CA PHE A 190 -10.87 15.92 -3.43
C PHE A 190 -11.20 16.28 -4.88
N ALA A 191 -11.20 17.58 -5.20
CA ALA A 191 -11.28 18.05 -6.59
C ALA A 191 -10.04 18.88 -6.93
N PRO A 192 -9.40 18.61 -8.09
CA PRO A 192 -8.23 19.37 -8.52
C PRO A 192 -8.57 20.83 -8.78
N SER A 193 -7.59 21.68 -8.57
CA SER A 193 -7.68 23.09 -8.93
C SER A 193 -7.55 23.29 -10.44
N ASN A 194 -7.96 24.48 -10.93
CA ASN A 194 -7.72 24.90 -12.32
C ASN A 194 -6.26 25.31 -12.63
N SER A 195 -5.29 24.84 -11.84
CA SER A 195 -3.87 25.08 -12.09
C SER A 195 -3.37 24.30 -13.32
N THR A 196 -2.25 24.74 -13.90
CA THR A 196 -1.62 24.09 -15.07
C THR A 196 -1.38 22.61 -14.83
N PHE A 197 -0.89 22.27 -13.65
CA PHE A 197 -0.70 20.89 -13.21
C PHE A 197 -1.05 20.75 -11.73
N SER A 198 -1.66 19.64 -11.35
CA SER A 198 -1.99 19.34 -9.95
C SER A 198 -1.74 17.86 -9.66
N THR A 199 -1.26 17.52 -8.47
CA THR A 199 -0.95 16.15 -8.04
C THR A 199 -1.47 15.87 -6.64
N MET A 200 -1.82 14.61 -6.39
CA MET A 200 -2.12 14.07 -5.07
C MET A 200 -1.28 12.83 -4.81
N TRP A 201 -0.67 12.74 -3.64
CA TRP A 201 0.00 11.51 -3.17
C TRP A 201 -0.21 11.36 -1.67
N ILE A 202 0.00 10.14 -1.19
CA ILE A 202 -0.15 9.82 0.22
C ILE A 202 1.18 9.28 0.73
N SER A 203 1.55 9.66 1.95
CA SER A 203 2.73 9.14 2.64
C SER A 203 2.40 8.82 4.09
N HIS A 204 3.17 7.91 4.67
CA HIS A 204 3.25 7.74 6.11
C HIS A 204 4.34 8.67 6.68
N GLN A 205 4.05 9.35 7.79
CA GLN A 205 5.00 10.16 8.55
C GLN A 205 4.68 10.04 10.03
N ASP A 206 5.62 9.52 10.83
CA ASP A 206 5.53 9.45 12.30
C ASP A 206 4.20 8.87 12.81
N GLY A 207 3.77 7.72 12.25
CA GLY A 207 2.51 7.07 12.64
C GLY A 207 1.25 7.73 12.08
N SER A 208 1.39 8.76 11.24
CA SER A 208 0.29 9.53 10.65
C SER A 208 0.20 9.31 9.14
N VAL A 209 -1.02 9.43 8.61
CA VAL A 209 -1.23 9.51 7.15
C VAL A 209 -1.18 10.97 6.73
N VAL A 210 -0.34 11.29 5.75
CA VAL A 210 -0.27 12.62 5.15
C VAL A 210 -0.75 12.55 3.71
N ILE A 211 -1.85 13.23 3.43
CA ILE A 211 -2.40 13.44 2.10
C ILE A 211 -1.85 14.76 1.60
N HIS A 212 -1.12 14.73 0.49
CA HIS A 212 -0.50 15.92 -0.08
C HIS A 212 -1.24 16.34 -1.34
N LEU A 213 -1.59 17.62 -1.43
CA LEU A 213 -2.36 18.23 -2.50
C LEU A 213 -1.53 19.34 -3.15
N GLY A 214 -0.80 18.99 -4.20
CA GLY A 214 0.10 19.90 -4.93
C GLY A 214 -0.58 20.57 -6.13
N SER A 215 -0.36 21.86 -6.32
CA SER A 215 -0.84 22.64 -7.47
C SER A 215 0.24 23.57 -8.02
N TYR A 216 0.43 23.60 -9.33
CA TYR A 216 1.53 24.30 -10.00
C TYR A 216 1.02 25.11 -11.21
N ILE A 217 1.47 26.37 -11.30
CA ILE A 217 1.18 27.31 -12.41
C ILE A 217 2.28 27.23 -13.46
#